data_AF-A0A7K2AND9-F1
#
_entry.id   AF-A0A7K2AND9-F1
#
_cell.length_a   1.000
_cell.length_b   1.000
_cell.length_c   1.000
_cell.angle_alpha   90.00
_cell.angle_beta   90.00
_cell.angle_gamma   90.00
#
_symmetry.space_group_name_H-M   'P 1'
#
loop_
_entity.id
_entity.type
_entity.pdbx_description
1 polymer ?
#
loop_
_entity_poly.entity_id
_entity_poly.type
_entity_poly.pdbx_seq_one_letter_code
_entity_poly.pdbx_strand_id
1 'polypeptide(L)'
;MRNEDSLVTILLVSRIRSKGMQPLSAPEYWKLREACPRPGDLLGRTEEQLVGVYGLCRRLASRIVVLLERIRAMAFELEQLEHSGIWTVTPFDEHYPGHLQNRLRSKAPATVHAAGALELFEQPGIGVVGSRDVSPEGAEMAKNIAAKAADLGLSVVSGGARGVDQLAMRAAFQAGGNVIGVLADSLVRKLRNPDVRRAIHKDRTLMCTPYSPETPFRVWTAMGRNKLIYALSKITVVVACETDRGGTWSGATEALEAGLGRVGVWRGPGEGPGNQLLEERGAQPIRSINELETVWEGRGLDVEKQSGGDYPRPEQASLFEKSVVSGL
;
A
#
# COMPACT_ATOMS: atom_id res chain seq x y z
N MET A 1 -3.69 15.14 -17.33
CA MET A 1 -5.08 14.64 -17.45
C MET A 1 -5.04 13.17 -17.03
N ARG A 2 -5.89 12.75 -16.09
CA ARG A 2 -5.91 11.36 -15.61
C ARG A 2 -6.36 10.42 -16.74
N ASN A 3 -5.72 9.25 -16.89
CA ASN A 3 -6.12 8.23 -17.85
C ASN A 3 -7.57 7.75 -17.53
N GLU A 4 -8.37 7.47 -18.57
CA GLU A 4 -9.72 6.95 -18.44
C GLU A 4 -9.77 5.64 -17.63
N ASP A 5 -8.80 4.75 -17.83
CA ASP A 5 -8.71 3.49 -17.06
C ASP A 5 -8.55 3.76 -15.56
N SER A 6 -7.74 4.75 -15.18
CA SER A 6 -7.54 5.20 -13.79
C SER A 6 -8.81 5.81 -13.22
N LEU A 7 -9.48 6.69 -13.98
CA LEU A 7 -10.72 7.33 -13.56
C LEU A 7 -11.85 6.30 -13.35
N VAL A 8 -12.05 5.37 -14.28
CA VAL A 8 -13.05 4.32 -14.14
C VAL A 8 -12.73 3.41 -12.96
N THR A 9 -11.46 3.04 -12.77
CA THR A 9 -11.05 2.25 -11.60
C THR A 9 -11.49 2.91 -10.30
N ILE A 10 -11.21 4.21 -10.15
CA ILE A 10 -11.64 4.99 -8.99
C ILE A 10 -13.16 4.99 -8.86
N LEU A 11 -13.90 5.23 -9.94
CA LEU A 11 -15.37 5.21 -9.91
C LEU A 11 -15.92 3.87 -9.43
N LEU A 12 -15.33 2.76 -9.86
CA LEU A 12 -15.82 1.43 -9.53
C LEU A 12 -15.54 1.03 -8.07
N VAL A 13 -14.42 1.46 -7.49
CA VAL A 13 -13.97 0.95 -6.18
C VAL A 13 -13.99 1.99 -5.05
N SER A 14 -14.04 3.29 -5.38
CA SER A 14 -13.98 4.37 -4.41
C SER A 14 -15.26 4.47 -3.58
N ARG A 15 -15.07 4.59 -2.26
CA ARG A 15 -16.13 4.92 -1.30
C ARG A 15 -16.28 6.42 -1.06
N ILE A 16 -15.53 7.27 -1.77
CA ILE A 16 -15.70 8.72 -1.71
C ILE A 16 -17.12 9.05 -2.17
N ARG A 17 -17.88 9.74 -1.30
CA ARG A 17 -19.29 10.12 -1.50
C ARG A 17 -20.20 8.99 -2.00
N SER A 18 -19.97 7.74 -1.61
CA SER A 18 -20.76 6.59 -2.07
C SER A 18 -22.07 6.35 -1.30
N LYS A 19 -22.72 7.39 -0.75
CA LYS A 19 -23.96 7.22 0.03
C LYS A 19 -25.03 6.51 -0.81
N GLY A 20 -25.58 5.42 -0.29
CA GLY A 20 -26.58 4.60 -0.98
C GLY A 20 -26.04 3.71 -2.09
N MET A 21 -24.73 3.67 -2.32
CA MET A 21 -24.10 2.85 -3.37
C MET A 21 -23.11 1.86 -2.80
N GLN A 22 -22.92 0.74 -3.50
CA GLN A 22 -21.95 -0.31 -3.13
C GLN A 22 -20.85 -0.43 -4.20
N PRO A 23 -19.73 0.31 -4.04
CA PRO A 23 -18.54 0.13 -4.86
C PRO A 23 -18.06 -1.32 -4.84
N LEU A 24 -17.35 -1.72 -5.90
CA LEU A 24 -16.76 -3.04 -6.01
C LEU A 24 -15.70 -3.24 -4.93
N SER A 25 -15.72 -4.42 -4.32
CA SER A 25 -14.60 -4.91 -3.51
C SER A 25 -13.39 -5.18 -4.41
N ALA A 26 -12.19 -5.26 -3.81
CA ALA A 26 -10.98 -5.60 -4.56
C ALA A 26 -11.14 -6.93 -5.35
N PRO A 27 -11.65 -8.03 -4.77
CA PRO A 27 -11.85 -9.27 -5.54
C PRO A 27 -12.83 -9.12 -6.69
N GLU A 28 -13.93 -8.38 -6.52
CA GLU A 28 -14.88 -8.10 -7.61
C GLU A 28 -14.23 -7.30 -8.73
N TYR A 29 -13.44 -6.26 -8.38
CA TYR A 29 -12.72 -5.44 -9.36
C TYR A 29 -11.67 -6.26 -10.12
N TRP A 30 -10.86 -7.05 -9.43
CA TRP A 30 -9.86 -7.89 -10.10
C TRP A 30 -10.49 -8.99 -10.95
N LYS A 31 -11.65 -9.51 -10.56
CA LYS A 31 -12.40 -10.44 -11.43
C LYS A 31 -12.97 -9.75 -12.67
N LEU A 32 -13.49 -8.53 -12.52
CA LEU A 32 -13.92 -7.70 -13.65
C LEU A 32 -12.76 -7.43 -14.62
N ARG A 33 -11.54 -7.19 -14.10
CA ARG A 33 -10.33 -6.96 -14.90
C ARG A 33 -9.93 -8.13 -15.79
N GLU A 34 -10.30 -9.36 -15.44
CA GLU A 34 -10.09 -10.53 -16.30
C GLU A 34 -10.99 -10.49 -17.55
N ALA A 35 -12.22 -10.00 -17.41
CA ALA A 35 -13.17 -9.85 -18.51
C ALA A 35 -12.97 -8.53 -19.30
N CYS A 36 -12.50 -7.49 -18.61
CA CYS A 36 -12.27 -6.16 -19.18
C CYS A 36 -10.87 -5.64 -18.76
N PRO A 37 -9.82 -5.97 -19.53
CA PRO A 37 -8.45 -5.51 -19.29
C PRO A 37 -8.23 -4.01 -19.52
N ARG A 38 -9.25 -3.23 -19.85
CA ARG A 38 -9.21 -1.77 -19.92
C ARG A 38 -10.54 -1.18 -19.40
N PRO A 39 -10.64 -0.86 -18.09
CA PRO A 39 -11.85 -0.35 -17.47
C PRO A 39 -12.44 0.88 -18.18
N GLY A 40 -11.63 1.68 -18.86
CA GLY A 40 -12.08 2.79 -19.72
C GLY A 40 -13.16 2.35 -20.72
N ASP A 41 -13.07 1.13 -21.26
CA ASP A 41 -13.99 0.59 -22.27
C ASP A 41 -15.43 0.34 -21.75
N LEU A 42 -15.63 0.47 -20.43
CA LEU A 42 -16.94 0.39 -19.78
C LEU A 42 -17.71 1.72 -19.85
N LEU A 43 -17.03 2.85 -20.12
CA LEU A 43 -17.66 4.16 -20.20
C LEU A 43 -18.70 4.20 -21.32
N GLY A 44 -19.87 4.76 -21.00
CA GLY A 44 -20.97 4.91 -21.95
C GLY A 44 -21.68 3.61 -22.35
N ARG A 45 -21.31 2.46 -21.77
CA ARG A 45 -21.95 1.17 -22.06
C ARG A 45 -23.26 1.00 -21.30
N THR A 46 -24.26 0.43 -21.98
CA THR A 46 -25.52 0.03 -21.32
C THR A 46 -25.37 -1.29 -20.58
N GLU A 47 -26.31 -1.60 -19.69
CA GLU A 47 -26.35 -2.89 -18.98
C GLU A 47 -26.35 -4.07 -19.96
N GLU A 48 -27.12 -4.00 -21.04
CA GLU A 48 -27.21 -5.05 -22.07
C GLU A 48 -25.87 -5.26 -22.76
N GLN A 49 -25.14 -4.18 -23.06
CA GLN A 49 -23.81 -4.26 -23.66
C GLN A 49 -22.81 -4.86 -22.68
N LEU A 50 -22.90 -4.53 -21.39
CA LEU A 50 -22.02 -5.10 -20.37
C LEU A 50 -22.24 -6.61 -20.18
N VAL A 51 -23.50 -7.05 -20.24
CA VAL A 51 -23.84 -8.48 -20.20
C VAL A 51 -23.39 -9.19 -21.49
N GLY A 52 -23.70 -8.61 -22.65
CA GLY A 52 -23.46 -9.26 -23.94
C GLY A 52 -22.00 -9.29 -24.39
N VAL A 53 -21.25 -8.20 -24.18
CA VAL A 53 -19.86 -8.07 -24.65
C VAL A 53 -18.86 -8.62 -23.63
N TYR A 54 -19.03 -8.30 -22.35
CA TYR A 54 -18.08 -8.67 -21.30
C TYR A 54 -18.52 -9.88 -20.48
N GLY A 55 -19.67 -10.49 -20.79
CA GLY A 55 -20.18 -11.68 -20.09
C GLY A 55 -20.52 -11.44 -18.62
N LEU A 56 -20.78 -10.19 -18.22
CA LEU A 56 -21.05 -9.86 -16.82
C LEU A 56 -22.46 -10.31 -16.42
N CYS A 57 -22.63 -10.72 -15.17
CA CYS A 57 -23.97 -10.97 -14.66
C CYS A 57 -24.75 -9.64 -14.55
N ARG A 58 -26.05 -9.70 -14.82
CA ARG A 58 -26.93 -8.53 -14.87
C ARG A 58 -26.78 -7.61 -13.65
N ARG A 59 -26.77 -8.19 -12.45
CA ARG A 59 -26.58 -7.46 -11.18
C ARG A 59 -25.27 -6.66 -11.12
N LEU A 60 -24.17 -7.20 -11.64
CA LEU A 60 -22.87 -6.50 -11.68
C LEU A 60 -22.89 -5.41 -12.74
N ALA A 61 -23.46 -5.68 -13.92
CA ALA A 61 -23.62 -4.69 -14.99
C ALA A 61 -24.44 -3.47 -14.51
N SER A 62 -25.60 -3.68 -13.88
CA SER A 62 -26.41 -2.58 -13.32
C SER A 62 -25.62 -1.75 -12.31
N ARG A 63 -24.85 -2.41 -11.42
CA ARG A 63 -24.00 -1.73 -10.44
C ARG A 63 -22.93 -0.87 -11.12
N ILE A 64 -22.26 -1.39 -12.15
CA ILE A 64 -21.22 -0.66 -12.89
C ILE A 64 -21.78 0.61 -13.52
N VAL A 65 -22.92 0.52 -14.21
CA VAL A 65 -23.58 1.68 -14.84
C VAL A 65 -23.84 2.79 -13.80
N VAL A 66 -24.48 2.44 -12.68
CA VAL A 66 -24.77 3.39 -11.59
C VAL A 66 -23.49 4.01 -10.99
N LEU A 67 -22.42 3.21 -10.84
CA LEU A 67 -21.16 3.71 -10.30
C LEU A 67 -20.49 4.72 -11.25
N LEU A 68 -20.60 4.49 -12.57
CA LEU A 68 -20.01 5.33 -13.63
C LEU A 68 -20.73 6.67 -13.82
N GLU A 69 -22.04 6.75 -13.55
CA GLU A 69 -22.81 8.00 -13.62
C GLU A 69 -22.26 9.13 -12.73
N ARG A 70 -21.46 8.77 -11.72
CA ARG A 70 -20.85 9.71 -10.77
C ARG A 70 -19.60 10.41 -11.27
N ILE A 71 -19.22 10.23 -12.54
CA ILE A 71 -17.95 10.74 -13.10
C ILE A 71 -17.67 12.22 -12.77
N ARG A 72 -18.67 13.09 -12.91
CA ARG A 72 -18.53 14.54 -12.63
C ARG A 72 -18.26 14.81 -11.14
N ALA A 73 -19.03 14.18 -10.26
CA ALA A 73 -18.87 14.35 -8.82
C ALA A 73 -17.52 13.80 -8.36
N MET A 74 -17.10 12.64 -8.88
CA MET A 74 -15.80 12.05 -8.54
C MET A 74 -14.64 12.90 -9.04
N ALA A 75 -14.71 13.46 -10.24
CA ALA A 75 -13.67 14.35 -10.78
C ALA A 75 -13.45 15.57 -9.87
N PHE A 76 -14.54 16.21 -9.42
CA PHE A 76 -14.47 17.32 -8.47
C PHE A 76 -13.82 16.90 -7.14
N GLU A 77 -14.20 15.75 -6.58
CA GLU A 77 -13.59 15.27 -5.33
C GLU A 77 -12.10 14.95 -5.47
N LEU A 78 -11.69 14.37 -6.59
CA LEU A 78 -10.28 14.09 -6.87
C LEU A 78 -9.48 15.38 -6.99
N GLU A 79 -10.00 16.39 -7.67
CA GLU A 79 -9.38 17.71 -7.77
C GLU A 79 -9.21 18.36 -6.39
N GLN A 80 -10.22 18.30 -5.52
CA GLN A 80 -10.12 18.79 -4.15
C GLN A 80 -9.05 18.04 -3.33
N LEU A 81 -8.96 16.72 -3.49
CA LEU A 81 -7.91 15.93 -2.85
C LEU A 81 -6.52 16.32 -3.36
N GLU A 82 -6.35 16.46 -4.68
CA GLU A 82 -5.09 16.85 -5.31
C GLU A 82 -4.66 18.25 -4.85
N HIS A 83 -5.59 19.22 -4.78
CA HIS A 83 -5.33 20.55 -4.20
C HIS A 83 -4.95 20.50 -2.71
N SER A 84 -5.38 19.48 -1.98
CA SER A 84 -4.98 19.25 -0.58
C SER A 84 -3.64 18.49 -0.44
N GLY A 85 -2.98 18.16 -1.55
CA GLY A 85 -1.74 17.39 -1.58
C GLY A 85 -1.95 15.87 -1.43
N ILE A 86 -3.16 15.38 -1.70
CA ILE A 86 -3.51 13.95 -1.67
C ILE A 86 -3.73 13.46 -3.09
N TRP A 87 -2.86 12.55 -3.52
CA TRP A 87 -2.96 11.87 -4.79
C TRP A 87 -3.73 10.56 -4.64
N THR A 88 -4.60 10.25 -5.59
CA THR A 88 -5.20 8.93 -5.72
C THR A 88 -4.51 8.21 -6.87
N VAL A 89 -3.89 7.07 -6.60
CA VAL A 89 -3.17 6.25 -7.59
C VAL A 89 -3.85 4.90 -7.78
N THR A 90 -3.80 4.39 -8.99
CA THR A 90 -4.41 3.13 -9.47
C THR A 90 -3.38 2.33 -10.25
N PRO A 91 -3.62 1.03 -10.54
CA PRO A 91 -2.72 0.22 -11.37
C PRO A 91 -2.39 0.76 -12.78
N PHE A 92 -3.04 1.84 -13.23
CA PHE A 92 -2.77 2.50 -14.51
C PHE A 92 -1.99 3.81 -14.37
N ASP A 93 -1.62 4.18 -13.15
CA ASP A 93 -0.82 5.36 -12.85
C ASP A 93 0.62 4.92 -12.54
N GLU A 94 1.60 5.73 -12.95
CA GLU A 94 3.05 5.45 -12.84
C GLU A 94 3.46 5.04 -11.42
N HIS A 95 3.02 5.80 -10.41
CA HIS A 95 3.43 5.60 -9.02
C HIS A 95 2.58 4.60 -8.23
N TYR A 96 1.70 3.82 -8.88
CA TYR A 96 1.05 2.74 -8.17
C TYR A 96 2.07 1.62 -7.90
N PRO A 97 2.22 1.13 -6.66
CA PRO A 97 3.19 0.10 -6.32
C PRO A 97 2.80 -1.24 -6.97
N GLY A 98 3.29 -1.50 -8.19
CA GLY A 98 2.91 -2.68 -8.98
C GLY A 98 3.16 -4.01 -8.27
N HIS A 99 4.17 -4.07 -7.39
CA HIS A 99 4.44 -5.25 -6.58
C HIS A 99 3.32 -5.57 -5.57
N LEU A 100 2.45 -4.61 -5.21
CA LEU A 100 1.24 -4.89 -4.42
C LEU A 100 0.29 -5.81 -5.18
N GLN A 101 0.11 -5.60 -6.49
CA GLN A 101 -0.76 -6.47 -7.30
C GLN A 101 -0.18 -7.89 -7.37
N ASN A 102 1.13 -8.01 -7.57
CA ASN A 102 1.79 -9.32 -7.65
C ASN A 102 1.68 -10.12 -6.35
N ARG A 103 1.86 -9.45 -5.20
CA ARG A 103 1.85 -10.10 -3.88
C ARG A 103 0.44 -10.34 -3.33
N LEU A 104 -0.44 -9.35 -3.45
CA LEU A 104 -1.79 -9.41 -2.87
C LEU A 104 -2.83 -10.01 -3.83
N ARG A 105 -2.53 -10.10 -5.13
CA ARG A 105 -3.45 -10.62 -6.17
C ARG A 105 -4.82 -9.95 -6.08
N SER A 106 -5.89 -10.73 -6.00
CA SER A 106 -7.28 -10.25 -5.86
C SER A 106 -7.55 -9.46 -4.56
N LYS A 107 -6.63 -9.49 -3.59
CA LYS A 107 -6.70 -8.67 -2.36
C LYS A 107 -5.99 -7.32 -2.52
N ALA A 108 -5.29 -7.04 -3.63
CA ALA A 108 -4.61 -5.77 -3.85
C ALA A 108 -5.62 -4.61 -3.90
N PRO A 109 -5.35 -3.46 -3.25
CA PRO A 109 -6.25 -2.32 -3.36
C PRO A 109 -6.21 -1.74 -4.77
N ALA A 110 -7.36 -1.62 -5.44
CA ALA A 110 -7.42 -1.02 -6.78
C ALA A 110 -7.15 0.51 -6.77
N THR A 111 -7.20 1.13 -5.60
CA THR A 111 -6.87 2.54 -5.36
C THR A 111 -6.08 2.67 -4.08
N VAL A 112 -5.03 3.50 -4.10
CA VAL A 112 -4.30 3.95 -2.92
C VAL A 112 -4.33 5.47 -2.91
N HIS A 113 -4.67 6.06 -1.76
CA HIS A 113 -4.56 7.50 -1.56
C HIS A 113 -3.25 7.80 -0.84
N ALA A 114 -2.49 8.78 -1.29
CA ALA A 114 -1.15 9.04 -0.84
C ALA A 114 -0.84 10.55 -0.77
N ALA A 115 0.03 10.94 0.15
CA ALA A 115 0.52 12.31 0.30
C ALA A 115 2.01 12.31 0.65
N GLY A 116 2.78 13.12 -0.07
CA GLY A 116 4.23 13.18 -0.01
C GLY A 116 4.92 12.53 -1.21
N ALA A 117 6.16 12.07 -1.03
CA ALA A 117 7.01 11.57 -2.12
C ALA A 117 6.50 10.23 -2.66
N LEU A 118 5.80 10.25 -3.79
CA LEU A 118 5.18 9.07 -4.40
C LEU A 118 6.21 8.06 -4.90
N GLU A 119 7.40 8.52 -5.26
CA GLU A 119 8.54 7.74 -5.71
C GLU A 119 8.99 6.72 -4.66
N LEU A 120 8.66 6.95 -3.39
CA LEU A 120 8.94 6.01 -2.31
C LEU A 120 8.17 4.68 -2.45
N PHE A 121 7.07 4.63 -3.22
CA PHE A 121 6.39 3.37 -3.54
C PHE A 121 7.25 2.42 -4.36
N GLU A 122 8.23 2.92 -5.11
CA GLU A 122 9.13 2.12 -5.94
C GLU A 122 10.42 1.74 -5.20
N GLN A 123 10.69 2.41 -4.08
CA GLN A 123 11.90 2.18 -3.30
C GLN A 123 11.79 0.90 -2.46
N PRO A 124 12.90 0.16 -2.29
CA PRO A 124 12.96 -0.95 -1.36
C PRO A 124 12.66 -0.49 0.08
N GLY A 125 11.83 -1.25 0.80
CA GLY A 125 11.49 -0.94 2.19
C GLY A 125 11.59 -2.12 3.16
N ILE A 126 11.88 -1.81 4.41
CA ILE A 126 11.76 -2.71 5.57
C ILE A 126 10.53 -2.31 6.38
N GLY A 127 9.67 -3.29 6.61
CA GLY A 127 8.53 -3.14 7.49
C GLY A 127 9.00 -3.18 8.93
N VAL A 128 8.54 -2.27 9.78
CA VAL A 128 8.81 -2.34 11.23
C VAL A 128 7.48 -2.21 11.95
N VAL A 129 7.09 -3.28 12.66
CA VAL A 129 5.78 -3.37 13.32
C VAL A 129 5.93 -3.93 14.72
N GLY A 130 5.01 -3.56 15.62
CA GLY A 130 5.08 -4.07 16.98
C GLY A 130 3.97 -3.58 17.90
N SER A 131 4.09 -3.89 19.18
CA SER A 131 3.11 -3.54 20.21
C SER A 131 2.94 -2.03 20.36
N ARG A 132 1.73 -1.63 20.75
CA ARG A 132 1.42 -0.25 21.17
C ARG A 132 1.98 0.08 22.55
N ASP A 133 2.16 -0.93 23.37
CA ASP A 133 2.66 -0.87 24.73
C ASP A 133 3.98 -1.67 24.77
N VAL A 134 4.98 -1.15 24.07
CA VAL A 134 6.31 -1.77 23.95
C VAL A 134 7.20 -1.38 25.14
N SER A 135 8.06 -2.30 25.60
CA SER A 135 9.03 -2.02 26.67
C SER A 135 10.08 -0.98 26.22
N PRO A 136 10.85 -0.38 27.16
CA PRO A 136 11.96 0.50 26.82
C PRO A 136 13.00 -0.14 25.89
N GLU A 137 13.35 -1.40 26.12
CA GLU A 137 14.29 -2.16 25.29
C GLU A 137 13.71 -2.41 23.89
N GLY A 138 12.44 -2.76 23.79
CA GLY A 138 11.78 -2.96 22.49
C GLY A 138 11.60 -1.64 21.74
N ALA A 139 11.35 -0.54 22.46
CA ALA A 139 11.32 0.80 21.90
C ALA A 139 12.68 1.19 21.31
N GLU A 140 13.77 0.89 22.02
CA GLU A 140 15.12 1.15 21.53
C GLU A 140 15.47 0.27 20.34
N MET A 141 15.10 -1.02 20.37
CA MET A 141 15.28 -1.91 19.24
C MET A 141 14.54 -1.44 17.98
N ALA A 142 13.29 -0.96 18.12
CA ALA A 142 12.53 -0.39 17.01
C ALA A 142 13.25 0.81 16.36
N LYS A 143 13.86 1.69 17.18
CA LYS A 143 14.66 2.81 16.68
C LYS A 143 15.94 2.34 16.01
N ASN A 144 16.63 1.36 16.59
CA ASN A 144 17.87 0.83 16.04
C ASN A 144 17.64 0.19 14.67
N ILE A 145 16.61 -0.66 14.55
CA ILE A 145 16.21 -1.26 13.25
C ILE A 145 15.94 -0.17 12.22
N ALA A 146 15.22 0.89 12.61
CA ALA A 146 14.91 2.00 11.72
C ALA A 146 16.14 2.82 11.31
N ALA A 147 17.08 3.05 12.22
CA ALA A 147 18.35 3.72 11.92
C ALA A 147 19.21 2.87 10.96
N LYS A 148 19.36 1.57 11.23
CA LYS A 148 20.09 0.66 10.34
C LYS A 148 19.43 0.57 8.95
N ALA A 149 18.10 0.59 8.86
CA ALA A 149 17.39 0.65 7.59
C ALA A 149 17.73 1.94 6.82
N ALA A 150 17.76 3.09 7.51
CA ALA A 150 18.16 4.36 6.91
C ALA A 150 19.62 4.34 6.42
N ASP A 151 20.54 3.78 7.20
CA ASP A 151 21.97 3.63 6.82
C ASP A 151 22.14 2.76 5.56
N LEU A 152 21.27 1.76 5.39
CA LEU A 152 21.23 0.89 4.21
C LEU A 152 20.49 1.51 3.01
N GLY A 153 20.01 2.76 3.13
CA GLY A 153 19.24 3.43 2.08
C GLY A 153 17.83 2.86 1.87
N LEU A 154 17.28 2.18 2.87
CA LEU A 154 15.98 1.50 2.82
C LEU A 154 14.89 2.36 3.45
N SER A 155 13.71 2.36 2.84
CA SER A 155 12.53 3.01 3.41
C SER A 155 12.01 2.22 4.61
N VAL A 156 11.66 2.89 5.70
CA VAL A 156 10.91 2.26 6.80
C VAL A 156 9.41 2.33 6.52
N VAL A 157 8.78 1.16 6.39
CA VAL A 157 7.34 1.02 6.15
C VAL A 157 6.64 0.64 7.46
N SER A 158 5.61 1.38 7.87
CA SER A 158 4.95 1.07 9.15
C SER A 158 3.50 1.56 9.27
N GLY A 159 2.92 1.25 10.42
CA GLY A 159 1.52 1.45 10.78
C GLY A 159 1.12 2.86 11.20
N GLY A 160 2.07 3.64 11.67
CA GLY A 160 1.83 4.92 12.34
C GLY A 160 1.05 4.81 13.66
N ALA A 161 0.84 3.60 14.20
CA ALA A 161 0.22 3.40 15.50
C ALA A 161 1.15 3.87 16.64
N ARG A 162 0.58 4.17 17.80
CA ARG A 162 1.37 4.39 19.03
C ARG A 162 2.29 3.18 19.28
N GLY A 163 3.47 3.40 19.85
CA GLY A 163 4.43 2.35 20.15
C GLY A 163 5.45 2.16 19.03
N VAL A 164 5.76 0.91 18.70
CA VAL A 164 6.84 0.54 17.75
C VAL A 164 6.74 1.29 16.44
N ASP A 165 5.56 1.39 15.84
CA ASP A 165 5.40 2.01 14.52
C ASP A 165 5.84 3.47 14.49
N GLN A 166 5.32 4.30 15.41
CA GLN A 166 5.70 5.72 15.50
C GLN A 166 7.16 5.91 15.88
N LEU A 167 7.70 5.05 16.76
CA LEU A 167 9.10 5.10 17.16
C LEU A 167 10.03 4.80 15.97
N ALA A 168 9.73 3.75 15.21
CA ALA A 168 10.50 3.37 14.02
C ALA A 168 10.42 4.45 12.94
N MET A 169 9.22 4.93 12.61
CA MET A 169 9.04 6.00 11.62
C MET A 169 9.78 7.28 12.00
N ARG A 170 9.71 7.69 13.28
CA ARG A 170 10.40 8.88 13.76
C ARG A 170 11.92 8.70 13.72
N ALA A 171 12.44 7.56 14.17
CA ALA A 171 13.86 7.27 14.18
C ALA A 171 14.45 7.25 12.76
N ALA A 172 13.77 6.60 11.81
CA ALA A 172 14.19 6.60 10.40
C ALA A 172 14.30 8.02 9.84
N PHE A 173 13.27 8.84 10.04
CA PHE A 173 13.27 10.22 9.56
C PHE A 173 14.36 11.08 10.21
N GLN A 174 14.63 10.88 11.51
CA GLN A 174 15.68 11.57 12.26
C GLN A 174 17.09 11.14 11.82
N ALA A 175 17.28 9.85 11.49
CA ALA A 175 18.50 9.31 10.90
C ALA A 175 18.68 9.75 9.43
N GLY A 176 17.70 10.46 8.87
CA GLY A 176 17.76 10.99 7.51
C GLY A 176 17.27 10.05 6.41
N GLY A 177 16.71 8.89 6.79
CA GLY A 177 16.13 7.92 5.87
C GLY A 177 14.70 8.26 5.44
N ASN A 178 14.17 7.38 4.59
CA ASN A 178 12.84 7.48 4.00
C ASN A 178 11.79 6.76 4.85
N VAL A 179 10.55 7.28 4.86
CA VAL A 179 9.45 6.73 5.67
C VAL A 179 8.19 6.58 4.84
N ILE A 180 7.57 5.40 4.91
CA ILE A 180 6.24 5.11 4.35
C ILE A 180 5.29 4.77 5.49
N GLY A 181 4.44 5.72 5.85
CA GLY A 181 3.35 5.53 6.81
C GLY A 181 2.11 5.05 6.10
N VAL A 182 1.83 3.76 6.13
CA VAL A 182 0.52 3.27 5.71
C VAL A 182 -0.45 3.56 6.87
N LEU A 183 -1.67 4.02 6.62
CA LEU A 183 -2.58 4.52 7.66
C LEU A 183 -3.88 3.73 7.71
N ALA A 184 -4.44 3.64 8.91
CA ALA A 184 -5.77 3.08 9.17
C ALA A 184 -6.77 4.14 9.66
N ASP A 185 -6.32 5.39 9.73
CA ASP A 185 -7.06 6.56 10.19
C ASP A 185 -7.05 7.62 9.08
N SER A 186 -7.79 8.71 9.27
CA SER A 186 -7.96 9.71 8.24
C SER A 186 -6.62 10.33 7.84
N LEU A 187 -6.26 10.15 6.56
CA LEU A 187 -5.11 10.79 5.92
C LEU A 187 -5.28 12.31 5.97
N VAL A 188 -6.47 12.82 5.65
CA VAL A 188 -6.79 14.26 5.73
C VAL A 188 -6.52 14.81 7.13
N ARG A 189 -6.97 14.11 8.19
CA ARG A 189 -6.70 14.51 9.58
C ARG A 189 -5.21 14.45 9.90
N LYS A 190 -4.51 13.40 9.44
CA LYS A 190 -3.07 13.23 9.69
C LYS A 190 -2.26 14.37 9.07
N LEU A 191 -2.63 14.84 7.88
CA LEU A 191 -1.98 15.96 7.18
C LEU A 191 -2.23 17.32 7.84
N ARG A 192 -3.16 17.44 8.80
CA ARG A 192 -3.28 18.66 9.61
C ARG A 192 -2.15 18.80 10.64
N ASN A 193 -1.46 17.71 10.96
CA ASN A 193 -0.32 17.75 11.88
C ASN A 193 0.88 18.47 11.22
N PRO A 194 1.38 19.57 11.80
CA PRO A 194 2.51 20.33 11.25
C PRO A 194 3.79 19.50 11.06
N ASP A 195 4.07 18.55 11.95
CA ASP A 195 5.27 17.72 11.88
C ASP A 195 5.19 16.74 10.70
N VAL A 196 4.00 16.18 10.44
CA VAL A 196 3.77 15.32 9.27
C VAL A 196 3.96 16.12 7.98
N ARG A 197 3.39 17.33 7.90
CA ARG A 197 3.58 18.20 6.74
C ARG A 197 5.05 18.54 6.54
N ARG A 198 5.76 18.93 7.60
CA ARG A 198 7.19 19.23 7.53
C ARG A 198 8.00 18.03 7.07
N ALA A 199 7.65 16.82 7.50
CA ALA A 199 8.30 15.59 7.06
C ALA A 199 8.07 15.33 5.57
N ILE A 200 6.84 15.51 5.09
CA ILE A 200 6.48 15.41 3.67
C ILE A 200 7.25 16.42 2.81
N HIS A 201 7.37 17.67 3.24
CA HIS A 201 8.10 18.72 2.49
C HIS A 201 9.61 18.47 2.37
N LYS A 202 10.16 17.47 3.06
CA LYS A 202 11.56 17.05 2.90
C LYS A 202 11.73 15.94 1.86
N ASP A 203 10.68 15.56 1.13
CA ASP A 203 10.68 14.52 0.09
C ASP A 203 11.19 13.14 0.55
N ARG A 204 11.10 12.86 1.86
CA ARG A 204 11.51 11.59 2.48
C ARG A 204 10.36 10.91 3.23
N THR A 205 9.13 11.34 2.99
CA THR A 205 7.96 10.82 3.69
C THR A 205 6.79 10.68 2.75
N LEU A 206 6.18 9.50 2.80
CA LEU A 206 4.96 9.15 2.11
C LEU A 206 3.94 8.65 3.13
N MET A 207 2.77 9.27 3.18
CA MET A 207 1.63 8.81 4.00
C MET A 207 0.56 8.28 3.07
N CYS A 208 0.12 7.02 3.23
CA CYS A 208 -0.83 6.42 2.31
C CYS A 208 -1.90 5.56 3.00
N THR A 209 -3.01 5.30 2.32
CA THR A 209 -4.11 4.46 2.81
C THR A 209 -4.87 3.81 1.64
N PRO A 210 -5.32 2.56 1.77
CA PRO A 210 -6.21 1.93 0.79
C PRO A 210 -7.69 2.31 0.96
N TYR A 211 -8.01 3.14 1.96
CA TYR A 211 -9.36 3.59 2.28
C TYR A 211 -9.56 5.05 1.91
N SER A 212 -10.80 5.51 1.78
CA SER A 212 -11.09 6.93 1.51
C SER A 212 -10.31 7.83 2.47
N PRO A 213 -9.70 8.95 2.01
CA PRO A 213 -8.79 9.78 2.80
C PRO A 213 -9.37 10.34 4.12
N GLU A 214 -10.70 10.45 4.20
CA GLU A 214 -11.43 10.94 5.37
C GLU A 214 -11.85 9.83 6.34
N THR A 215 -11.61 8.56 6.01
CA THR A 215 -12.07 7.42 6.81
C THR A 215 -11.48 7.48 8.22
N PRO A 216 -12.29 7.56 9.29
CA PRO A 216 -11.77 7.56 10.65
C PRO A 216 -11.26 6.18 11.05
N PHE A 217 -10.36 6.15 12.03
CA PHE A 217 -9.83 4.91 12.59
C PHE A 217 -10.93 3.89 12.96
N ARG A 218 -10.79 2.68 12.42
CA ARG A 218 -11.59 1.51 12.74
C ARG A 218 -10.68 0.29 12.91
N VAL A 219 -11.03 -0.65 13.81
CA VAL A 219 -10.19 -1.83 14.08
C VAL A 219 -10.00 -2.67 12.82
N TRP A 220 -11.07 -2.93 12.07
CA TRP A 220 -11.00 -3.71 10.84
C TRP A 220 -10.25 -3.00 9.70
N THR A 221 -10.24 -1.66 9.67
CA THR A 221 -9.38 -0.93 8.72
C THR A 221 -7.90 -1.03 9.10
N ALA A 222 -7.59 -1.09 10.41
CA ALA A 222 -6.23 -1.34 10.86
C ALA A 222 -5.75 -2.74 10.46
N MET A 223 -6.56 -3.77 10.75
CA MET A 223 -6.24 -5.15 10.38
C MET A 223 -6.14 -5.31 8.87
N GLY A 224 -7.15 -4.86 8.11
CA GLY A 224 -7.22 -5.07 6.66
C GLY A 224 -6.16 -4.32 5.86
N ARG A 225 -5.55 -3.28 6.42
CA ARG A 225 -4.45 -2.57 5.80
C ARG A 225 -3.10 -3.25 6.04
N ASN A 226 -2.90 -4.00 7.11
CA ASN A 226 -1.58 -4.55 7.48
C ASN A 226 -0.90 -5.26 6.30
N LYS A 227 -1.67 -6.01 5.49
CA LYS A 227 -1.20 -6.64 4.25
C LYS A 227 -0.42 -5.70 3.31
N LEU A 228 -0.72 -4.39 3.28
CA LEU A 228 0.05 -3.40 2.52
C LEU A 228 1.43 -3.14 3.15
N ILE A 229 1.56 -3.10 4.48
CA ILE A 229 2.87 -2.93 5.14
C ILE A 229 3.79 -4.07 4.71
N TYR A 230 3.30 -5.31 4.82
CA TYR A 230 4.03 -6.51 4.44
C TYR A 230 4.30 -6.56 2.93
N ALA A 231 3.30 -6.25 2.10
CA ALA A 231 3.47 -6.28 0.65
C ALA A 231 4.40 -5.17 0.11
N LEU A 232 4.46 -3.99 0.73
CA LEU A 232 5.39 -2.91 0.38
C LEU A 232 6.83 -3.18 0.86
N SER A 233 7.03 -4.11 1.79
CA SER A 233 8.33 -4.36 2.41
C SER A 233 8.97 -5.61 1.82
N LYS A 234 10.29 -5.67 1.59
CA LYS A 234 10.91 -6.97 1.25
C LYS A 234 10.90 -7.91 2.45
N ILE A 235 11.15 -7.36 3.63
CA ILE A 235 10.97 -8.02 4.92
C ILE A 235 10.25 -7.09 5.89
N THR A 236 9.35 -7.63 6.70
CA THR A 236 8.77 -6.93 7.85
C THR A 236 9.29 -7.53 9.14
N VAL A 237 9.91 -6.71 9.99
CA VAL A 237 10.44 -7.09 11.30
C VAL A 237 9.38 -6.81 12.37
N VAL A 238 8.94 -7.86 13.06
CA VAL A 238 8.10 -7.79 14.24
C VAL A 238 8.99 -7.60 15.47
N VAL A 239 8.94 -6.41 16.07
CA VAL A 239 9.77 -6.08 17.25
C VAL A 239 9.22 -6.74 18.51
N ALA A 240 7.93 -6.58 18.76
CA ALA A 240 7.24 -7.16 19.90
C ALA A 240 5.77 -7.35 19.59
N CYS A 241 5.19 -8.49 19.95
CA CYS A 241 3.75 -8.72 19.82
C CYS A 241 3.21 -9.58 20.97
N GLU A 242 1.90 -9.50 21.16
CA GLU A 242 1.15 -10.38 22.06
C GLU A 242 0.85 -11.72 21.38
N THR A 243 0.74 -12.80 22.16
CA THR A 243 0.40 -14.13 21.65
C THR A 243 -1.08 -14.21 21.30
N ASP A 244 -1.41 -14.73 20.10
CA ASP A 244 -2.77 -15.00 19.62
C ASP A 244 -3.74 -13.80 19.63
N ARG A 245 -3.24 -12.56 19.76
CA ARG A 245 -4.08 -11.36 19.81
C ARG A 245 -3.39 -10.10 19.30
N GLY A 246 -4.20 -9.15 18.88
CA GLY A 246 -3.75 -7.82 18.47
C GLY A 246 -3.32 -7.73 17.01
N GLY A 247 -3.27 -6.49 16.50
CA GLY A 247 -3.08 -6.23 15.07
C GLY A 247 -1.71 -6.69 14.53
N THR A 248 -0.65 -6.57 15.33
CA THR A 248 0.70 -7.00 14.95
C THR A 248 0.76 -8.50 14.74
N TRP A 249 0.23 -9.26 15.70
CA TRP A 249 0.10 -10.71 15.62
C TRP A 249 -0.68 -11.13 14.38
N SER A 250 -1.93 -10.66 14.25
CA SER A 250 -2.80 -11.03 13.13
C SER A 250 -2.20 -10.67 11.77
N GLY A 251 -1.51 -9.53 11.68
CA GLY A 251 -0.83 -9.13 10.45
C GLY A 251 0.35 -10.04 10.11
N ALA A 252 1.15 -10.42 11.10
CA ALA A 252 2.31 -11.30 10.90
C ALA A 252 1.89 -12.72 10.53
N THR A 253 0.87 -13.27 11.19
CA THR A 253 0.34 -14.59 10.85
C THR A 253 -0.31 -14.61 9.47
N GLU A 254 -1.11 -13.59 9.12
CA GLU A 254 -1.67 -13.49 7.75
C GLU A 254 -0.55 -13.41 6.70
N ALA A 255 0.52 -12.65 6.98
CA ALA A 255 1.64 -12.52 6.07
C ALA A 255 2.41 -13.83 5.87
N LEU A 256 2.63 -14.59 6.95
CA LEU A 256 3.25 -15.92 6.88
C LEU A 256 2.37 -16.91 6.09
N GLU A 257 1.08 -16.98 6.42
CA GLU A 257 0.12 -17.90 5.79
C GLU A 257 -0.10 -17.61 4.30
N ALA A 258 -0.20 -16.34 3.93
CA ALA A 258 -0.46 -15.92 2.55
C ALA A 258 0.81 -15.60 1.74
N GLY A 259 2.00 -15.76 2.33
CA GLY A 259 3.29 -15.49 1.67
C GLY A 259 3.46 -14.03 1.25
N LEU A 260 3.02 -13.07 2.09
CA LEU A 260 3.02 -11.64 1.78
C LEU A 260 4.39 -10.99 2.03
N GLY A 261 5.44 -11.50 1.37
CA GLY A 261 6.82 -11.10 1.64
C GLY A 261 7.42 -11.82 2.85
N ARG A 262 8.66 -11.47 3.21
CA ARG A 262 9.36 -12.13 4.31
C ARG A 262 8.95 -11.52 5.65
N VAL A 263 8.84 -12.36 6.67
CA VAL A 263 8.57 -11.92 8.03
C VAL A 263 9.79 -12.25 8.88
N GLY A 264 10.37 -11.23 9.49
CA GLY A 264 11.39 -11.37 10.52
C GLY A 264 10.79 -11.12 11.90
N VAL A 265 11.34 -11.73 12.92
CA VAL A 265 10.92 -11.50 14.31
C VAL A 265 12.13 -11.29 15.20
N TRP A 266 12.10 -10.22 16.00
CA TRP A 266 13.16 -9.93 16.96
C TRP A 266 13.16 -10.98 18.07
N ARG A 267 14.32 -11.60 18.31
CA ARG A 267 14.55 -12.59 19.38
C ARG A 267 15.67 -12.08 20.28
N GLY A 268 15.36 -11.15 21.18
CA GLY A 268 16.32 -10.53 22.09
C GLY A 268 15.66 -9.60 23.10
N PRO A 269 16.42 -8.75 23.81
CA PRO A 269 15.87 -7.82 24.79
C PRO A 269 14.71 -6.99 24.24
N GLY A 270 13.61 -6.92 24.97
CA GLY A 270 12.40 -6.20 24.57
C GLY A 270 11.48 -6.94 23.60
N GLU A 271 11.72 -8.24 23.34
CA GLU A 271 10.76 -9.08 22.61
C GLU A 271 9.42 -9.22 23.35
N GLY A 272 8.35 -9.40 22.60
CA GLY A 272 7.03 -9.68 23.16
C GLY A 272 6.78 -11.19 23.32
N PRO A 273 5.80 -11.60 24.14
CA PRO A 273 5.51 -13.02 24.39
C PRO A 273 5.08 -13.79 23.13
N GLY A 274 4.56 -13.10 22.09
CA GLY A 274 4.21 -13.72 20.83
C GLY A 274 5.41 -13.99 19.91
N ASN A 275 6.55 -13.33 20.12
CA ASN A 275 7.66 -13.39 19.16
C ASN A 275 8.17 -14.82 18.93
N GLN A 276 8.25 -15.62 20.00
CA GLN A 276 8.62 -17.03 19.88
C GLN A 276 7.66 -17.83 19.01
N LEU A 277 6.37 -17.66 19.22
CA LEU A 277 5.38 -18.44 18.47
C LEU A 277 5.26 -17.95 17.01
N LEU A 278 5.70 -16.73 16.69
CA LEU A 278 5.90 -16.31 15.29
C LEU A 278 7.11 -17.00 14.65
N GLU A 279 8.23 -17.16 15.38
CA GLU A 279 9.39 -17.92 14.91
C GLU A 279 9.00 -19.38 14.63
N GLU A 280 8.26 -20.02 15.54
CA GLU A 280 7.75 -21.38 15.37
C GLU A 280 6.81 -21.51 14.16
N ARG A 281 6.12 -20.43 13.77
CA ARG A 281 5.31 -20.35 12.54
C ARG A 281 6.10 -20.00 11.27
N GLY A 282 7.43 -19.90 11.35
CA GLY A 282 8.30 -19.69 10.20
C GLY A 282 8.74 -18.24 9.98
N ALA A 283 8.51 -17.32 10.93
CA ALA A 283 9.17 -16.02 10.89
C ALA A 283 10.68 -16.20 11.11
N GLN A 284 11.49 -15.50 10.32
CA GLN A 284 12.94 -15.56 10.44
C GLN A 284 13.39 -14.87 11.73
N PRO A 285 14.05 -15.57 12.67
CA PRO A 285 14.53 -14.94 13.89
C PRO A 285 15.69 -13.99 13.58
N ILE A 286 15.65 -12.81 14.18
CA ILE A 286 16.72 -11.80 14.14
C ILE A 286 17.20 -11.63 15.57
N ARG A 287 18.46 -12.00 15.83
CA ARG A 287 19.06 -12.00 17.18
C ARG A 287 20.08 -10.88 17.36
N SER A 288 20.56 -10.32 16.25
CA SER A 288 21.44 -9.16 16.22
C SER A 288 21.01 -8.21 15.12
N ILE A 289 21.13 -6.91 15.36
CA ILE A 289 20.83 -5.90 14.35
C ILE A 289 21.74 -6.02 13.12
N ASN A 290 22.95 -6.55 13.30
CA ASN A 290 23.89 -6.78 12.20
C ASN A 290 23.41 -7.87 11.24
N GLU A 291 22.50 -8.73 11.66
CA GLU A 291 21.88 -9.72 10.78
C GLU A 291 20.92 -9.07 9.78
N LEU A 292 20.42 -7.85 10.03
CA LEU A 292 19.46 -7.19 9.14
C LEU A 292 19.98 -7.03 7.71
N GLU A 293 21.27 -6.82 7.52
CA GLU A 293 21.88 -6.66 6.20
C GLU A 293 21.88 -7.98 5.43
N THR A 294 22.35 -9.06 6.05
CA THR A 294 22.29 -10.42 5.49
C THR A 294 20.85 -10.86 5.21
N VAL A 295 19.96 -10.61 6.18
CA VAL A 295 18.54 -10.89 6.08
C VAL A 295 17.94 -10.11 4.91
N TRP A 296 18.26 -8.83 4.76
CA TRP A 296 17.79 -7.99 3.67
C TRP A 296 18.28 -8.45 2.29
N GLU A 297 19.60 -8.68 2.15
CA GLU A 297 20.24 -9.04 0.89
C GLU A 297 19.83 -10.44 0.39
N GLY A 298 19.26 -11.28 1.27
CA GLY A 298 18.86 -12.63 0.91
C GLY A 298 20.05 -13.60 0.80
N ARG A 299 21.26 -13.19 1.21
CA ARG A 299 22.43 -14.09 1.28
C ARG A 299 22.15 -15.17 2.32
N GLY A 300 21.81 -16.36 1.82
CA GLY A 300 21.41 -17.52 2.62
C GLY A 300 20.30 -18.37 1.98
N LEU A 301 19.62 -17.90 0.92
CA LEU A 301 18.51 -18.61 0.28
C LEU A 301 18.46 -18.39 -1.24
N ASP A 302 19.47 -18.87 -1.96
CA ASP A 302 19.36 -19.11 -3.41
C ASP A 302 19.58 -20.59 -3.69
N VAL A 303 18.54 -21.43 -3.50
CA VAL A 303 18.30 -22.63 -4.31
C VAL A 303 16.80 -22.95 -4.26
N GLU A 304 15.98 -22.27 -5.08
CA GLU A 304 14.98 -22.91 -5.99
C GLU A 304 13.95 -21.93 -6.59
N LYS A 305 14.10 -21.74 -7.91
CA LYS A 305 13.07 -21.43 -8.93
C LYS A 305 12.34 -20.08 -8.84
N GLN A 306 13.02 -19.03 -9.33
CA GLN A 306 12.34 -18.06 -10.19
C GLN A 306 12.16 -18.69 -11.58
N SER A 307 10.99 -19.26 -11.85
CA SER A 307 10.54 -19.44 -13.24
C SER A 307 9.97 -18.11 -13.74
N GLY A 308 10.67 -17.51 -14.71
CA GLY A 308 10.33 -16.25 -15.33
C GLY A 308 8.92 -16.26 -15.94
N GLY A 309 8.17 -15.22 -15.62
CA GLY A 309 7.00 -14.78 -16.39
C GLY A 309 7.33 -13.39 -16.92
N ASP A 310 7.91 -13.35 -18.11
CA ASP A 310 8.09 -12.12 -18.87
C ASP A 310 6.69 -11.68 -19.35
N TYR A 311 6.20 -10.56 -18.84
CA TYR A 311 4.96 -9.94 -19.32
C TYR A 311 5.31 -8.63 -20.01
N PRO A 312 4.79 -8.39 -21.24
CA PRO A 312 5.19 -7.27 -22.05
C PRO A 312 4.78 -5.95 -21.38
N ARG A 313 5.74 -5.02 -21.30
CA ARG A 313 5.45 -3.61 -21.03
C ARG A 313 4.60 -3.07 -22.19
N PRO A 314 3.49 -2.35 -21.94
CA PRO A 314 2.84 -1.62 -23.01
C PRO A 314 3.82 -0.59 -23.55
N GLU A 315 4.10 -0.66 -24.85
CA GLU A 315 4.91 0.31 -25.56
C GLU A 315 4.35 1.72 -25.35
N GLN A 316 5.23 2.66 -25.04
CA GLN A 316 4.94 4.08 -25.01
C GLN A 316 4.58 4.51 -26.44
N ALA A 317 3.29 4.66 -26.73
CA ALA A 317 2.84 5.39 -27.90
C ALA A 317 3.09 6.88 -27.66
N SER A 318 4.24 7.39 -28.11
CA SER A 318 4.48 8.83 -28.23
C SER A 318 3.60 9.37 -29.36
N LEU A 319 2.56 10.11 -29.00
CA LEU A 319 1.79 10.92 -29.93
C LEU A 319 1.58 12.30 -29.30
N PHE A 320 1.79 13.33 -30.14
CA PHE A 320 1.78 14.78 -29.90
C PHE A 320 3.13 15.32 -29.40
N GLU A 321 3.82 16.24 -30.09
CA GLU A 321 3.35 17.39 -30.87
C GLU A 321 4.42 17.86 -31.88
N LYS A 322 3.98 18.32 -33.07
CA LYS A 322 4.13 19.74 -33.49
C LYS A 322 3.42 20.01 -34.81
N SER A 323 2.39 20.86 -34.73
CA SER A 323 1.80 21.59 -35.85
C SER A 323 2.74 22.69 -36.35
N VAL A 324 2.80 22.83 -37.67
CA VAL A 324 2.71 24.06 -38.50
C VAL A 324 3.28 25.36 -37.93
N VAL A 325 4.23 25.99 -38.63
CA VAL A 325 4.18 27.39 -39.17
C VAL A 325 5.39 27.69 -40.08
N SER A 326 5.10 28.27 -41.26
CA SER A 326 5.98 29.04 -42.19
C SER A 326 7.15 28.32 -42.87
N GLY A 327 7.47 28.49 -44.15
CA GLY A 327 7.09 29.45 -45.17
C GLY A 327 8.18 29.39 -46.27
N LEU A 328 7.77 29.61 -47.53
CA LEU A 328 8.53 29.52 -48.79
C LEU A 328 8.68 28.11 -49.39
#